data_AF-A0A0W0SQU0-F1
#
_entry.id   AF-A0A0W0SQU0-F1
#
_cell.length_a   1.000
_cell.length_b   1.000
_cell.length_c   1.000
_cell.angle_alpha   90.00
_cell.angle_beta   90.00
_cell.angle_gamma   90.00
#
_symmetry.space_group_name_H-M   'P 1'
#
loop_
_entity.id
_entity.type
_entity.pdbx_description
1 polymer ?
#
loop_
_entity_poly.entity_id
_entity_poly.type
_entity_poly.pdbx_seq_one_letter_code
_entity_poly.pdbx_strand_id
1 'polypeptide(L)'
;MPIQLVVLGDRKSGKTTLTRRLTHPETPINLSSQSNVDSQPTPSVEYAFSDQWSIWTANKPLKRKGSVYYTTAEITLYCVDLSLPYNAQKIEEEISEFRIHNPDAPIVLVGTKKDQCEEDEKQLIFSIYSDLQSRLQDVDIKGLAGHTSFAAQDNEDLAELTNQLVSLAIQVKQERPRAHLLLKARNKLPPESLLYQAIDRFILITEELDLSEEQFTQLGQETNALIYDLQNKDFTAKGLAIETFNKNCHLILNDQPSKVTNAIEGIVAAVLVTLFVFAIGFAVGCALGSWSGPFALLTGISTGTAAAVTLLTVSGGCGALIGGLTAFGIFKEPSVGSRAIDELTTAATNSLAADI
;
A
#
# COMPACT_ATOMS: atom_id res chain seq x y z
N MET A 1 4.93 2.29 -20.93
CA MET A 1 4.49 1.44 -19.81
C MET A 1 2.98 1.54 -19.70
N PRO A 2 2.28 0.41 -19.52
CA PRO A 2 0.82 0.39 -19.37
C PRO A 2 0.40 1.08 -18.07
N ILE A 3 -0.77 1.71 -18.07
CA ILE A 3 -1.36 2.38 -16.90
C ILE A 3 -1.87 1.30 -15.94
N GLN A 4 -1.47 1.40 -14.67
CA GLN A 4 -1.87 0.43 -13.63
C GLN A 4 -3.23 0.83 -13.06
N LEU A 5 -4.25 0.00 -13.28
CA LEU A 5 -5.61 0.22 -12.81
C LEU A 5 -6.00 -0.80 -11.74
N VAL A 6 -6.78 -0.35 -10.77
CA VAL A 6 -7.55 -1.24 -9.87
C VAL A 6 -9.03 -0.98 -10.08
N VAL A 7 -9.83 -2.04 -10.19
CA VAL A 7 -11.28 -1.95 -10.36
C VAL A 7 -11.97 -2.53 -9.12
N LEU A 8 -12.72 -1.68 -8.44
CA LEU A 8 -13.48 -1.96 -7.22
C LEU A 8 -14.99 -1.81 -7.46
N GLY A 9 -15.80 -2.23 -6.50
CA GLY A 9 -17.25 -2.09 -6.53
C GLY A 9 -17.99 -3.40 -6.32
N ASP A 10 -19.31 -3.30 -6.33
CA ASP A 10 -20.17 -4.35 -5.81
C ASP A 10 -20.26 -5.63 -6.66
N ARG A 11 -20.65 -6.77 -6.08
CA ARG A 11 -20.80 -8.00 -6.88
C ARG A 11 -21.85 -7.76 -7.98
N LYS A 12 -21.52 -8.12 -9.23
CA LYS A 12 -22.35 -7.89 -10.43
C LYS A 12 -22.47 -6.42 -10.89
N SER A 13 -21.65 -5.50 -10.37
CA SER A 13 -21.55 -4.09 -10.83
C SER A 13 -20.83 -3.91 -12.18
N GLY A 14 -20.78 -4.93 -13.04
CA GLY A 14 -20.19 -4.79 -14.39
C GLY A 14 -18.65 -4.73 -14.47
N LYS A 15 -17.90 -4.79 -13.36
CA LYS A 15 -16.42 -4.71 -13.33
C LYS A 15 -15.71 -5.61 -14.36
N THR A 16 -16.00 -6.91 -14.36
CA THR A 16 -15.37 -7.86 -15.30
C THR A 16 -15.68 -7.52 -16.75
N THR A 17 -16.90 -7.06 -17.03
CA THR A 17 -17.31 -6.61 -18.35
C THR A 17 -16.54 -5.36 -18.77
N LEU A 18 -16.39 -4.37 -17.87
CA LEU A 18 -15.60 -3.17 -18.09
C LEU A 18 -14.12 -3.50 -18.35
N THR A 19 -13.50 -4.34 -17.50
CA THR A 19 -12.10 -4.80 -17.65
C THR A 19 -11.88 -5.47 -19.00
N ARG A 20 -12.81 -6.33 -19.43
CA ARG A 20 -12.73 -6.98 -20.74
C ARG A 20 -12.81 -5.97 -21.87
N ARG A 21 -13.63 -4.92 -21.75
CA ARG A 21 -13.78 -3.89 -22.77
C ARG A 21 -12.56 -2.98 -22.90
N LEU A 22 -11.94 -2.62 -21.78
CA LEU A 22 -10.70 -1.86 -21.79
C LEU A 22 -9.54 -2.64 -22.41
N THR A 23 -9.46 -3.96 -22.14
CA THR A 23 -8.35 -4.79 -22.65
C THR A 23 -8.58 -5.34 -24.05
N HIS A 24 -9.83 -5.56 -24.43
CA HIS A 24 -10.20 -6.17 -25.71
C HIS A 24 -11.40 -5.41 -26.35
N PRO A 25 -11.19 -4.16 -26.81
CA PRO A 25 -12.26 -3.28 -27.31
C PRO A 25 -12.99 -3.81 -28.55
N GLU A 26 -12.35 -4.69 -29.34
CA GLU A 26 -12.96 -5.29 -30.53
C GLU A 26 -13.86 -6.49 -30.23
N THR A 27 -13.86 -6.99 -28.99
CA THR A 27 -14.56 -8.25 -28.67
C THR A 27 -16.02 -7.96 -28.33
N PRO A 28 -16.98 -8.52 -29.08
CA PRO A 28 -18.40 -8.36 -28.78
C PRO A 28 -18.73 -9.00 -27.43
N ILE A 29 -19.46 -8.27 -26.58
CA ILE A 29 -19.87 -8.79 -25.28
C ILE A 29 -21.14 -9.58 -25.43
N ASN A 30 -21.06 -10.87 -25.12
CA ASN A 30 -22.24 -11.68 -24.96
C ASN A 30 -22.76 -11.56 -23.52
N LEU A 31 -23.71 -10.66 -23.28
CA LEU A 31 -24.33 -10.47 -21.96
C LEU A 31 -25.18 -11.67 -21.50
N SER A 32 -25.58 -12.53 -22.45
CA SER A 32 -26.47 -13.67 -22.22
C SER A 32 -25.83 -14.87 -21.51
N SER A 33 -24.49 -14.94 -21.43
CA SER A 33 -23.76 -16.10 -20.87
C SER A 33 -23.46 -16.00 -19.38
N GLN A 34 -23.75 -14.87 -18.71
CA GLN A 34 -23.44 -14.67 -17.29
C GLN A 34 -24.45 -15.33 -16.32
N SER A 35 -25.54 -15.91 -16.82
CA SER A 35 -26.55 -16.59 -15.97
C SER A 35 -26.14 -17.98 -15.48
N ASN A 36 -25.05 -18.58 -15.99
CA ASN A 36 -24.62 -19.94 -15.62
C ASN A 36 -23.25 -20.05 -14.92
N VAL A 37 -22.57 -18.93 -14.64
CA VAL A 37 -21.22 -18.91 -14.04
C VAL A 37 -21.25 -18.90 -12.50
N ASP A 38 -22.43 -19.01 -11.87
CA ASP A 38 -22.52 -19.13 -10.39
C ASP A 38 -22.03 -20.49 -9.85
N SER A 39 -21.58 -21.41 -10.72
CA SER A 39 -21.11 -22.75 -10.37
C SER A 39 -19.59 -22.93 -10.32
N GLN A 40 -18.80 -21.95 -10.78
CA GLN A 40 -17.33 -21.98 -10.65
C GLN A 40 -16.84 -21.01 -9.57
N PRO A 41 -15.83 -21.39 -8.77
CA PRO A 41 -15.23 -20.49 -7.80
C PRO A 41 -14.56 -19.32 -8.53
N THR A 42 -15.23 -18.16 -8.58
CA THR A 42 -14.61 -16.92 -9.08
C THR A 42 -13.44 -16.54 -8.17
N PRO A 43 -12.24 -16.32 -8.74
CA PRO A 43 -11.09 -15.90 -7.97
C PRO A 43 -11.39 -14.56 -7.30
N SER A 44 -10.81 -14.33 -6.11
CA SER A 44 -11.00 -13.06 -5.37
C SER A 44 -10.52 -11.85 -6.15
N VAL A 45 -9.50 -12.05 -7.00
CA VAL A 45 -8.92 -11.03 -7.86
C VAL A 45 -8.72 -11.62 -9.26
N GLU A 46 -8.98 -10.82 -10.29
CA GLU A 46 -8.70 -11.11 -11.69
C GLU A 46 -7.65 -10.12 -12.21
N TYR A 47 -6.71 -10.60 -13.03
CA TYR A 47 -5.70 -9.77 -13.67
C TYR A 47 -5.92 -9.77 -15.18
N ALA A 48 -5.95 -8.59 -15.77
CA ALA A 48 -6.06 -8.41 -17.22
C ALA A 48 -5.00 -7.43 -17.71
N PHE A 49 -4.52 -7.64 -18.94
CA PHE A 49 -3.42 -6.89 -19.51
C PHE A 49 -3.68 -6.57 -20.98
N SER A 50 -3.27 -5.38 -21.40
CA SER A 50 -3.12 -4.95 -22.79
C SER A 50 -1.93 -4.00 -22.92
N ASP A 51 -1.61 -3.57 -24.14
CA ASP A 51 -0.52 -2.61 -24.38
C ASP A 51 -0.71 -1.28 -23.61
N GLN A 52 -1.96 -0.90 -23.34
CA GLN A 52 -2.32 0.33 -22.63
C GLN A 52 -2.59 0.12 -21.14
N TRP A 53 -3.08 -1.06 -20.74
CA TRP A 53 -3.66 -1.27 -19.42
C TRP A 53 -3.07 -2.48 -18.69
N SER A 54 -2.81 -2.32 -17.39
CA SER A 54 -2.56 -3.42 -16.45
C SER A 54 -3.61 -3.32 -15.34
N ILE A 55 -4.59 -4.22 -15.35
CA ILE A 55 -5.82 -4.08 -14.56
C ILE A 55 -5.93 -5.20 -13.55
N TRP A 56 -6.10 -4.82 -12.27
CA TRP A 56 -6.48 -5.71 -11.19
C TRP A 56 -7.95 -5.50 -10.82
N THR A 57 -8.78 -6.53 -10.98
CA THR A 57 -10.22 -6.47 -10.68
C THR A 57 -10.54 -7.23 -9.42
N ALA A 58 -11.05 -6.54 -8.40
CA ALA A 58 -11.42 -7.14 -7.12
C ALA A 58 -12.85 -7.70 -7.21
N ASN A 59 -13.01 -9.02 -7.20
CA ASN A 59 -14.32 -9.68 -7.26
C ASN A 59 -14.95 -9.92 -5.88
N LYS A 60 -14.14 -9.79 -4.82
CA LYS A 60 -14.54 -9.88 -3.42
C LYS A 60 -13.87 -8.76 -2.62
N PRO A 61 -14.44 -8.33 -1.48
CA PRO A 61 -13.77 -7.38 -0.59
C PRO A 61 -12.40 -7.90 -0.20
N LEU A 62 -11.34 -7.16 -0.53
CA LEU A 62 -9.96 -7.57 -0.30
C LEU A 62 -9.49 -7.17 1.10
N LYS A 63 -10.20 -7.65 2.13
CA LYS A 63 -9.82 -7.47 3.54
C LYS A 63 -8.35 -7.83 3.76
N ARG A 64 -7.57 -7.04 4.51
CA ARG A 64 -6.19 -7.29 5.01
C ARG A 64 -5.10 -7.77 4.02
N LYS A 65 -5.44 -8.34 2.87
CA LYS A 65 -4.56 -8.81 1.78
C LYS A 65 -4.66 -7.91 0.54
N GLY A 66 -5.48 -6.86 0.59
CA GLY A 66 -5.65 -5.87 -0.49
C GLY A 66 -4.39 -5.04 -0.77
N SER A 67 -3.47 -4.94 0.19
CA SER A 67 -2.27 -4.10 0.11
C SER A 67 -1.41 -4.33 -1.14
N VAL A 68 -1.24 -5.58 -1.56
CA VAL A 68 -0.42 -5.93 -2.73
C VAL A 68 -1.03 -5.40 -4.03
N TYR A 69 -2.36 -5.31 -4.11
CA TYR A 69 -3.08 -4.89 -5.30
C TYR A 69 -3.30 -3.38 -5.32
N TYR A 70 -3.60 -2.78 -4.17
CA TYR A 70 -3.93 -1.36 -4.05
C TYR A 70 -2.70 -0.45 -4.20
N THR A 71 -1.56 -0.84 -3.64
CA THR A 71 -0.33 -0.03 -3.63
C THR A 71 0.26 0.25 -5.01
N THR A 72 -0.08 -0.55 -6.02
CA THR A 72 0.41 -0.37 -7.39
C THR A 72 -0.50 0.47 -8.27
N ALA A 73 -1.74 0.74 -7.87
CA ALA A 73 -2.70 1.45 -8.72
C ALA A 73 -2.26 2.90 -8.99
N GLU A 74 -2.20 3.29 -10.26
CA GLU A 74 -2.09 4.70 -10.68
C GLU A 74 -3.45 5.37 -10.68
N ILE A 75 -4.50 4.64 -11.06
CA ILE A 75 -5.89 5.10 -11.04
C ILE A 75 -6.77 3.96 -10.53
N THR A 76 -7.82 4.28 -9.80
CA THR A 76 -8.83 3.31 -9.34
C THR A 76 -10.19 3.63 -9.93
N LEU A 77 -10.87 2.59 -10.42
CA LEU A 77 -12.25 2.68 -10.89
C LEU A 77 -13.16 2.06 -9.83
N TYR A 78 -14.14 2.81 -9.37
CA TYR A 78 -15.17 2.29 -8.48
C TYR A 78 -16.48 2.11 -9.25
N CYS A 79 -16.86 0.87 -9.54
CA CYS A 79 -18.02 0.55 -10.35
C CYS A 79 -19.30 0.42 -9.51
N VAL A 80 -20.29 1.25 -9.84
CA VAL A 80 -21.66 1.18 -9.31
C VAL A 80 -22.60 0.72 -10.42
N ASP A 81 -23.57 -0.11 -10.09
CA ASP A 81 -24.63 -0.52 -11.01
C ASP A 81 -25.74 0.52 -10.98
N LEU A 82 -25.98 1.24 -12.08
CA LEU A 82 -27.02 2.27 -12.14
C LEU A 82 -28.45 1.69 -12.20
N SER A 83 -28.59 0.39 -12.49
CA SER A 83 -29.90 -0.28 -12.52
C SER A 83 -30.40 -0.72 -11.13
N LEU A 84 -29.58 -0.54 -10.09
CA LEU A 84 -29.86 -1.01 -8.73
C LEU A 84 -29.58 0.08 -7.70
N PRO A 85 -30.26 0.04 -6.53
CA PRO A 85 -29.93 0.94 -5.43
C PRO A 85 -28.50 0.69 -4.94
N TYR A 86 -27.78 1.76 -4.63
CA TYR A 86 -26.43 1.71 -4.11
C TYR A 86 -26.40 1.79 -2.57
N ASN A 87 -25.32 1.31 -1.96
CA ASN A 87 -25.09 1.40 -0.53
C ASN A 87 -23.92 2.35 -0.25
N ALA A 88 -24.22 3.63 0.03
CA ALA A 88 -23.22 4.66 0.28
C ALA A 88 -22.22 4.29 1.39
N GLN A 89 -22.72 3.72 2.50
CA GLN A 89 -21.89 3.34 3.64
C GLN A 89 -20.87 2.27 3.26
N LYS A 90 -21.30 1.25 2.50
CA LYS A 90 -20.39 0.20 2.03
C LYS A 90 -19.33 0.75 1.09
N ILE A 91 -19.70 1.65 0.18
CA ILE A 91 -18.77 2.28 -0.75
C ILE A 91 -17.74 3.11 0.01
N GLU A 92 -18.16 3.88 1.01
CA GLU A 92 -17.29 4.64 1.90
C GLU A 92 -16.29 3.72 2.64
N GLU A 93 -16.75 2.61 3.21
CA GLU A 93 -15.88 1.63 3.89
C GLU A 93 -14.83 1.04 2.94
N GLU A 94 -15.22 0.67 1.71
CA GLU A 94 -14.30 0.12 0.71
C GLU A 94 -13.29 1.16 0.20
N ILE A 95 -13.72 2.41 -0.02
CA ILE A 95 -12.83 3.52 -0.38
C ILE A 95 -11.86 3.82 0.76
N SER A 96 -12.34 3.83 2.00
CA SER A 96 -11.52 4.04 3.20
C SER A 96 -10.44 2.96 3.31
N GLU A 97 -10.80 1.69 3.12
CA GLU A 97 -9.83 0.58 3.13
C GLU A 97 -8.80 0.72 1.99
N PHE A 98 -9.24 1.12 0.79
CA PHE A 98 -8.33 1.38 -0.31
C PHE A 98 -7.34 2.52 0.01
N ARG A 99 -7.83 3.61 0.60
CA ARG A 99 -7.04 4.82 0.93
C ARG A 99 -5.95 4.56 1.95
N ILE A 100 -6.12 3.58 2.86
CA ILE A 100 -5.05 3.14 3.77
C ILE A 100 -3.80 2.68 3.00
N HIS A 101 -4.00 2.04 1.84
CA HIS A 101 -2.92 1.46 1.04
C HIS A 101 -2.52 2.33 -0.16
N ASN A 102 -3.40 3.23 -0.60
CA ASN A 102 -3.14 4.14 -1.70
C ASN A 102 -3.85 5.49 -1.46
N PRO A 103 -3.27 6.35 -0.61
CA PRO A 103 -3.90 7.59 -0.17
C PRO A 103 -4.11 8.57 -1.32
N ASP A 104 -3.25 8.53 -2.34
CA ASP A 104 -3.18 9.59 -3.35
C ASP A 104 -3.82 9.27 -4.69
N ALA A 105 -3.91 7.99 -5.07
CA ALA A 105 -4.39 7.62 -6.40
C ALA A 105 -5.81 8.16 -6.67
N PRO A 106 -6.07 8.78 -7.83
CA PRO A 106 -7.41 9.22 -8.19
C PRO A 106 -8.37 8.03 -8.25
N ILE A 107 -9.57 8.25 -7.71
CA ILE A 107 -10.68 7.30 -7.79
C ILE A 107 -11.73 7.91 -8.73
N VAL A 108 -12.06 7.19 -9.80
CA VAL A 108 -13.13 7.57 -10.73
C VAL A 108 -14.34 6.69 -10.47
N LEU A 109 -15.49 7.31 -10.22
CA LEU A 109 -16.75 6.61 -10.06
C LEU A 109 -17.31 6.25 -11.44
N VAL A 110 -17.58 4.97 -11.67
CA VAL A 110 -18.09 4.47 -12.96
C VAL A 110 -19.48 3.88 -12.76
N GLY A 111 -20.49 4.58 -13.26
CA GLY A 111 -21.88 4.12 -13.31
C GLY A 111 -22.08 3.15 -14.46
N THR A 112 -22.00 1.85 -14.18
CA THR A 112 -22.20 0.79 -15.17
C THR A 112 -23.67 0.50 -15.44
N LYS A 113 -23.95 -0.16 -16.56
CA LYS A 113 -25.28 -0.58 -17.00
C LYS A 113 -26.24 0.62 -17.19
N LYS A 114 -25.72 1.73 -17.73
CA LYS A 114 -26.58 2.88 -18.08
C LYS A 114 -27.71 2.49 -19.04
N ASP A 115 -27.49 1.45 -19.86
CA ASP A 115 -28.48 0.86 -20.78
C ASP A 115 -29.70 0.22 -20.07
N GLN A 116 -29.57 -0.06 -18.77
CA GLN A 116 -30.61 -0.67 -17.93
C GLN A 116 -31.13 0.31 -16.87
N CYS A 117 -30.72 1.58 -16.92
CA CYS A 117 -31.18 2.62 -16.02
C CYS A 117 -32.54 3.15 -16.50
N GLU A 118 -33.55 3.13 -15.62
CA GLU A 118 -34.88 3.70 -15.93
C GLU A 118 -34.91 5.23 -15.73
N GLU A 119 -34.02 5.75 -14.89
CA GLU A 119 -33.87 7.17 -14.57
C GLU A 119 -32.86 7.85 -15.50
N ASP A 120 -32.78 9.18 -15.46
CA ASP A 120 -31.72 9.94 -16.13
C ASP A 120 -30.36 9.53 -15.56
N GLU A 121 -29.58 8.80 -16.35
CA GLU A 121 -28.33 8.19 -15.92
C GLU A 121 -27.29 9.22 -15.49
N LYS A 122 -27.31 10.41 -16.12
CA LYS A 122 -26.37 11.50 -15.83
C LYS A 122 -26.71 12.15 -14.50
N GLN A 123 -28.00 12.36 -14.22
CA GLN A 123 -28.44 12.87 -12.93
C GLN A 123 -28.16 11.86 -11.81
N LEU A 124 -28.44 10.58 -12.05
CA LEU A 124 -28.23 9.53 -11.05
C LEU A 124 -26.75 9.42 -10.67
N ILE A 125 -25.84 9.27 -11.64
CA ILE A 125 -24.40 9.16 -11.32
C ILE A 125 -23.86 10.42 -10.64
N PHE A 126 -24.34 11.60 -11.02
CA PHE A 126 -23.96 12.86 -10.37
C PHE A 126 -24.45 12.94 -8.93
N SER A 127 -25.66 12.46 -8.65
CA SER A 127 -26.21 12.40 -7.29
C SER A 127 -25.40 11.47 -6.38
N ILE A 128 -25.03 10.28 -6.89
CA ILE A 128 -24.19 9.31 -6.17
C ILE A 128 -22.80 9.91 -5.93
N TYR A 129 -22.21 10.54 -6.95
CA TYR A 129 -20.92 11.21 -6.83
C TYR A 129 -20.95 12.28 -5.73
N SER A 130 -21.99 13.13 -5.72
CA SER A 130 -22.13 14.23 -4.76
C SER A 130 -22.33 13.73 -3.33
N ASP A 131 -23.18 12.70 -3.14
CA ASP A 131 -23.38 12.06 -1.84
C ASP A 131 -22.08 11.46 -1.29
N LEU A 132 -21.39 10.66 -2.10
CA LEU A 132 -20.11 10.06 -1.71
C LEU A 132 -19.03 11.12 -1.44
N GLN A 133 -18.97 12.18 -2.25
CA GLN A 133 -18.02 13.26 -2.05
C GLN A 133 -18.23 13.96 -0.70
N SER A 134 -19.48 14.22 -0.31
CA SER A 134 -19.82 14.79 1.01
C SER A 134 -19.41 13.84 2.13
N ARG A 135 -19.78 12.56 2.03
CA ARG A 135 -19.51 11.57 3.08
C ARG A 135 -18.02 11.34 3.29
N LEU A 136 -17.23 11.30 2.22
CA LEU A 136 -15.77 11.19 2.30
C LEU A 136 -15.12 12.43 2.92
N GLN A 137 -15.67 13.63 2.67
CA GLN A 137 -15.19 14.86 3.31
C GLN A 137 -15.48 14.87 4.82
N ASP A 138 -16.63 14.37 5.26
CA ASP A 138 -17.00 14.31 6.67
C ASP A 138 -16.03 13.45 7.51
N VAL A 139 -15.37 12.48 6.89
CA VAL A 139 -14.38 11.58 7.52
C VAL A 139 -12.93 11.94 7.16
N ASP A 140 -12.68 13.11 6.58
CA ASP A 140 -11.35 13.61 6.17
C ASP A 140 -10.60 12.67 5.21
N ILE A 141 -11.34 12.06 4.28
CA ILE A 141 -10.78 11.17 3.25
C ILE A 141 -10.74 11.92 1.92
N LYS A 142 -9.62 11.80 1.20
CA LYS A 142 -9.48 12.32 -0.17
C LYS A 142 -10.57 11.77 -1.07
N GLY A 143 -11.40 12.67 -1.58
CA GLY A 143 -12.59 12.36 -2.38
C GLY A 143 -12.31 11.76 -3.77
N LEU A 144 -13.35 11.82 -4.61
CA LEU A 144 -13.37 11.25 -5.95
C LEU A 144 -12.83 12.24 -6.98
N ALA A 145 -12.01 11.74 -7.91
CA ALA A 145 -11.41 12.55 -8.98
C ALA A 145 -12.39 12.90 -10.11
N GLY A 146 -13.47 12.14 -10.24
CA GLY A 146 -14.51 12.37 -11.23
C GLY A 146 -15.52 11.22 -11.28
N HIS A 147 -16.48 11.34 -12.17
CA HIS A 147 -17.49 10.33 -12.44
C HIS A 147 -17.78 10.21 -13.93
N THR A 148 -18.28 9.05 -14.35
CA THR A 148 -18.75 8.78 -15.72
C THR A 148 -19.74 7.64 -15.74
N SER A 149 -20.58 7.59 -16.78
CA SER A 149 -21.53 6.49 -17.04
C SER A 149 -21.02 5.59 -18.17
N PHE A 150 -21.26 4.29 -18.08
CA PHE A 150 -20.73 3.31 -19.02
C PHE A 150 -21.78 2.23 -19.35
N ALA A 151 -22.12 2.11 -20.63
CA ALA A 151 -22.81 0.97 -21.21
C ALA A 151 -21.79 0.04 -21.86
N ALA A 152 -21.90 -1.24 -21.53
CA ALA A 152 -20.95 -2.25 -21.99
C ALA A 152 -20.93 -2.40 -23.53
N GLN A 153 -22.06 -2.20 -24.18
CA GLN A 153 -22.23 -2.32 -25.63
C GLN A 153 -21.90 -1.03 -26.39
N ASP A 154 -21.72 0.09 -25.69
CA ASP A 154 -21.49 1.40 -26.28
C ASP A 154 -19.98 1.62 -26.50
N ASN A 155 -19.60 1.88 -27.75
CA ASN A 155 -18.21 2.15 -28.11
C ASN A 155 -17.82 3.61 -27.81
N GLU A 156 -18.77 4.53 -27.83
CA GLU A 156 -18.52 5.95 -27.56
C GLU A 156 -18.18 6.14 -26.08
N ASP A 157 -18.93 5.49 -25.19
CA ASP A 157 -18.63 5.45 -23.74
C ASP A 157 -17.24 4.89 -23.45
N LEU A 158 -16.86 3.82 -24.15
CA LEU A 158 -15.55 3.20 -23.97
C LEU A 158 -14.44 4.17 -24.41
N ALA A 159 -14.64 4.89 -25.52
CA ALA A 159 -13.69 5.89 -26.00
C ALA A 159 -13.59 7.09 -25.05
N GLU A 160 -14.73 7.60 -24.54
CA GLU A 160 -14.78 8.69 -23.58
C GLU A 160 -14.07 8.32 -22.27
N LEU A 161 -14.39 7.16 -21.69
CA LEU A 161 -13.73 6.65 -20.50
C LEU A 161 -12.23 6.48 -20.74
N THR A 162 -11.82 5.90 -21.86
CA THR A 162 -10.40 5.71 -22.21
C THR A 162 -9.68 7.06 -22.26
N ASN A 163 -10.26 8.06 -22.92
CA ASN A 163 -9.68 9.39 -23.02
C ASN A 163 -9.57 10.07 -21.64
N GLN A 164 -10.59 9.94 -20.79
CA GLN A 164 -10.58 10.44 -19.42
C GLN A 164 -9.49 9.77 -18.56
N LEU A 165 -9.31 8.46 -18.67
CA LEU A 165 -8.30 7.73 -17.91
C LEU A 165 -6.88 8.05 -18.40
N VAL A 166 -6.68 8.22 -19.71
CA VAL A 166 -5.39 8.64 -20.27
C VAL A 166 -5.05 10.06 -19.83
N SER A 167 -6.00 11.00 -19.88
CA SER A 167 -5.78 12.38 -19.46
C SER A 167 -5.46 12.47 -17.96
N LEU A 168 -6.20 11.73 -17.13
CA LEU A 168 -5.92 11.59 -15.69
C LEU A 168 -4.53 10.97 -15.45
N ALA A 169 -4.15 9.93 -16.19
CA ALA A 169 -2.82 9.32 -16.03
C ALA A 169 -1.68 10.29 -16.38
N ILE A 170 -1.89 11.16 -17.37
CA ILE A 170 -0.94 12.22 -17.72
C ILE A 170 -0.86 13.26 -16.61
N GLN A 171 -2.00 13.73 -16.09
CA GLN A 171 -2.06 14.68 -14.98
C GLN A 171 -1.37 14.14 -13.73
N VAL A 172 -1.69 12.90 -13.34
CA VAL A 172 -1.03 12.22 -12.21
C VAL A 172 0.48 12.12 -12.42
N LYS A 173 0.96 11.92 -13.65
CA LYS A 173 2.40 11.89 -13.93
C LYS A 173 3.06 13.26 -13.87
N GLN A 174 2.33 14.33 -14.17
CA GLN A 174 2.82 15.71 -14.09
C GLN A 174 2.82 16.24 -12.66
N GLU A 175 1.81 15.86 -11.87
CA GLU A 175 1.64 16.25 -10.46
C GLU A 175 2.27 15.24 -9.49
N ARG A 176 2.99 14.24 -10.02
CA ARG A 176 3.61 13.19 -9.21
C ARG A 176 4.59 13.84 -8.23
N PRO A 177 4.44 13.58 -6.92
CA PRO A 177 5.46 13.99 -5.96
C PRO A 177 6.81 13.44 -6.39
N ARG A 178 7.89 14.22 -6.24
CA ARG A 178 9.25 13.76 -6.57
C ARG A 178 9.55 12.43 -5.84
N ALA A 179 9.08 12.30 -4.61
CA ALA A 179 9.19 11.10 -3.77
C ALA A 179 8.18 9.97 -4.07
N HIS A 180 7.50 9.93 -5.23
CA HIS A 180 6.43 8.96 -5.51
C HIS A 180 6.82 7.47 -5.31
N LEU A 181 8.05 7.07 -5.64
CA LEU A 181 8.51 5.70 -5.40
C LEU A 181 8.76 5.40 -3.92
N LEU A 182 9.22 6.38 -3.15
CA LEU A 182 9.36 6.28 -1.70
C LEU A 182 7.97 6.18 -1.04
N LEU A 183 7.02 7.02 -1.46
CA LEU A 183 5.62 6.95 -1.00
C LEU A 183 5.01 5.58 -1.32
N LYS A 184 5.26 5.05 -2.52
CA LYS A 184 4.80 3.72 -2.93
C LYS A 184 5.41 2.61 -2.07
N ALA A 185 6.70 2.72 -1.73
CA ALA A 185 7.38 1.77 -0.85
C ALA A 185 6.80 1.86 0.58
N ARG A 186 6.68 3.07 1.13
CA ARG A 186 6.08 3.35 2.44
C ARG A 186 4.69 2.73 2.59
N ASN A 187 3.81 2.93 1.60
CA ASN A 187 2.42 2.48 1.65
C ASN A 187 2.24 0.95 1.60
N LYS A 188 3.31 0.18 1.35
CA LYS A 188 3.30 -1.28 1.51
C LYS A 188 3.35 -1.73 2.97
N LEU A 189 3.70 -0.82 3.87
CA LEU A 189 3.86 -1.09 5.30
C LEU A 189 2.62 -0.60 6.07
N PRO A 190 2.30 -1.21 7.22
CA PRO A 190 1.29 -0.69 8.12
C PRO A 190 1.66 0.72 8.62
N PRO A 191 0.72 1.69 8.66
CA PRO A 191 0.99 3.05 9.15
C PRO A 191 1.58 3.12 10.56
N GLU A 192 1.19 2.17 11.41
CA GLU A 192 1.66 2.07 12.81
C GLU A 192 3.08 1.47 12.94
N SER A 193 3.70 1.02 11.85
CA SER A 193 5.01 0.39 11.92
C SER A 193 6.13 1.42 12.04
N LEU A 194 7.17 1.10 12.83
CA LEU A 194 8.36 1.95 12.97
C LEU A 194 9.04 2.21 11.62
N LEU A 195 9.02 1.21 10.72
CA LEU A 195 9.59 1.34 9.39
C LEU A 195 8.77 2.29 8.49
N TYR A 196 7.44 2.28 8.60
CA TYR A 196 6.58 3.25 7.92
C TYR A 196 6.93 4.68 8.37
N GLN A 197 6.98 4.91 9.68
CA GLN A 197 7.29 6.23 10.26
C GLN A 197 8.71 6.70 9.89
N ALA A 198 9.68 5.79 9.85
CA ALA A 198 11.05 6.11 9.44
C ALA A 198 11.13 6.50 7.97
N ILE A 199 10.45 5.78 7.07
CA ILE A 199 10.39 6.12 5.64
C ILE A 199 9.62 7.43 5.44
N ASP A 200 8.54 7.67 6.18
CA ASP A 200 7.77 8.91 6.11
C ASP A 200 8.63 10.13 6.48
N ARG A 201 9.38 10.02 7.58
CA ARG A 201 10.33 11.07 7.99
C ARG A 201 11.46 11.25 6.97
N PHE A 202 11.94 10.16 6.36
CA PHE A 202 12.94 10.22 5.31
C PHE A 202 12.43 10.96 4.07
N ILE A 203 11.17 10.74 3.68
CA ILE A 203 10.52 11.48 2.58
C ILE A 203 10.47 12.97 2.90
N LEU A 204 10.01 13.36 4.09
CA LEU A 204 9.96 14.77 4.50
C LEU A 204 11.34 15.44 4.43
N ILE A 205 12.38 14.78 4.96
CA ILE A 205 13.75 15.32 4.96
C ILE A 205 14.32 15.41 3.54
N THR A 206 14.03 14.43 2.69
CA THR A 206 14.51 14.42 1.30
C THR A 206 13.78 15.44 0.43
N GLU A 207 12.50 15.73 0.68
CA GLU A 207 11.73 16.79 0.01
C GLU A 207 12.18 18.20 0.41
N GLU A 208 12.67 18.39 1.63
CA GLU A 208 13.33 19.65 2.04
C GLU A 208 14.67 19.89 1.31
N LEU A 209 15.22 18.87 0.67
CA LEU A 209 16.48 18.94 -0.06
C LEU A 209 16.22 19.00 -1.55
N ASP A 210 17.02 19.80 -2.27
CA ASP A 210 16.91 19.94 -3.72
C ASP A 210 17.60 18.76 -4.43
N LEU A 211 17.15 17.54 -4.13
CA LEU A 211 17.60 16.31 -4.78
C LEU A 211 17.04 16.24 -6.20
N SER A 212 17.81 15.64 -7.11
CA SER A 212 17.35 15.40 -8.48
C SER A 212 16.26 14.33 -8.54
N GLU A 213 15.42 14.36 -9.58
CA GLU A 213 14.41 13.32 -9.80
C GLU A 213 15.03 11.91 -9.92
N GLU A 214 16.24 11.82 -10.47
CA GLU A 214 16.98 10.57 -10.57
C GLU A 214 17.36 10.03 -9.19
N GLN A 215 17.81 10.90 -8.27
CA GLN A 215 18.13 10.51 -6.90
C GLN A 215 16.89 10.02 -6.15
N PHE A 216 15.76 10.73 -6.24
CA PHE A 216 14.49 10.27 -5.67
C PHE A 216 14.05 8.91 -6.22
N THR A 217 14.23 8.73 -7.53
CA THR A 217 13.89 7.46 -8.20
C THR A 217 14.75 6.31 -7.67
N GLN A 218 16.06 6.50 -7.58
CA GLN A 218 16.99 5.49 -7.06
C GLN A 218 16.72 5.19 -5.57
N LEU A 219 16.52 6.21 -4.74
CA LEU A 219 16.17 6.02 -3.32
C LEU A 219 14.87 5.25 -3.13
N GLY A 220 13.86 5.54 -3.95
CA GLY A 220 12.60 4.80 -3.95
C GLY A 220 12.76 3.34 -4.38
N GLN A 221 13.63 3.06 -5.35
CA GLN A 221 13.96 1.70 -5.78
C GLN A 221 14.66 0.91 -4.66
N GLU A 222 15.67 1.49 -4.03
CA GLU A 222 16.39 0.88 -2.90
C GLU A 222 15.46 0.60 -1.71
N THR A 223 14.61 1.57 -1.35
CA THR A 223 13.63 1.40 -0.26
C THR A 223 12.64 0.28 -0.56
N ASN A 224 12.21 0.17 -1.82
CA ASN A 224 11.30 -0.88 -2.24
C ASN A 224 11.99 -2.26 -2.27
N ALA A 225 13.26 -2.33 -2.67
CA ALA A 225 14.07 -3.55 -2.62
C ALA A 225 14.27 -4.02 -1.17
N LEU A 226 14.61 -3.11 -0.26
CA LEU A 226 14.72 -3.39 1.17
C LEU A 226 13.42 -4.02 1.71
N ILE A 227 12.26 -3.40 1.44
CA ILE A 227 10.97 -3.93 1.91
C ILE A 227 10.71 -5.34 1.34
N TYR A 228 11.03 -5.57 0.07
CA TYR A 228 10.88 -6.90 -0.55
C TYR A 228 11.78 -7.95 0.11
N ASP A 229 13.05 -7.63 0.35
CA ASP A 229 14.00 -8.56 0.96
C ASP A 229 13.68 -8.83 2.44
N LEU A 230 13.17 -7.84 3.17
CA LEU A 230 12.70 -8.02 4.55
C LEU A 230 11.48 -8.94 4.64
N GLN A 231 10.65 -8.99 3.60
CA GLN A 231 9.52 -9.93 3.49
C GLN A 231 9.97 -11.35 3.11
N ASN A 232 11.20 -11.53 2.63
CA ASN A 232 11.74 -12.83 2.30
C ASN A 232 11.97 -13.69 3.57
N LYS A 233 11.93 -15.01 3.41
CA LYS A 233 12.00 -15.98 4.52
C LYS A 233 13.43 -16.23 5.01
N ASP A 234 14.42 -15.95 4.18
CA ASP A 234 15.82 -16.11 4.53
C ASP A 234 16.27 -14.96 5.46
N PHE A 235 16.70 -15.30 6.67
CA PHE A 235 17.16 -14.33 7.67
C PHE A 235 18.56 -13.80 7.38
N THR A 236 19.44 -14.62 6.80
CA THR A 236 20.80 -14.20 6.41
C THR A 236 20.78 -13.18 5.27
N ALA A 237 19.79 -13.29 4.37
CA ALA A 237 19.56 -12.29 3.34
C ALA A 237 19.14 -10.91 3.89
N LYS A 238 18.54 -10.83 5.10
CA LYS A 238 18.05 -9.56 5.67
C LYS A 238 19.17 -8.65 6.13
N GLY A 239 20.20 -9.19 6.76
CA GLY A 239 21.37 -8.41 7.18
C GLY A 239 22.07 -7.78 5.96
N LEU A 240 22.26 -8.58 4.91
CA LEU A 240 22.86 -8.11 3.66
C LEU A 240 21.98 -7.09 2.93
N ALA A 241 20.65 -7.24 2.98
CA ALA A 241 19.72 -6.25 2.43
C ALA A 241 19.79 -4.90 3.16
N ILE A 242 19.90 -4.90 4.49
CA ILE A 242 20.06 -3.68 5.29
C ILE A 242 21.39 -2.98 4.97
N GLU A 243 22.49 -3.73 4.88
CA GLU A 243 23.80 -3.18 4.55
C GLU A 243 23.82 -2.61 3.12
N THR A 244 23.24 -3.35 2.17
CA THR A 244 23.15 -2.94 0.76
C THR A 244 22.32 -1.66 0.62
N PHE A 245 21.16 -1.60 1.26
CA PHE A 245 20.32 -0.40 1.30
C PHE A 245 21.10 0.80 1.86
N ASN A 246 21.73 0.64 3.03
CA ASN A 246 22.48 1.71 3.67
C ASN A 246 23.58 2.25 2.74
N LYS A 247 24.39 1.34 2.19
CA LYS A 247 25.48 1.70 1.28
C LYS A 247 24.98 2.39 0.01
N ASN A 248 23.94 1.85 -0.63
CA ASN A 248 23.40 2.40 -1.87
C ASN A 248 22.78 3.78 -1.63
N CYS A 249 22.03 3.98 -0.54
CA CYS A 249 21.49 5.29 -0.19
C CYS A 249 22.61 6.32 0.02
N HIS A 250 23.68 5.98 0.72
CA HIS A 250 24.85 6.85 0.88
C HIS A 250 25.50 7.21 -0.46
N LEU A 251 25.64 6.24 -1.37
CA LEU A 251 26.19 6.47 -2.71
C LEU A 251 25.30 7.38 -3.56
N ILE A 252 23.99 7.15 -3.58
CA ILE A 252 23.00 7.96 -4.34
C ILE A 252 23.02 9.41 -3.86
N LEU A 253 23.21 9.59 -2.56
CA LEU A 253 23.23 10.89 -1.90
C LEU A 253 24.61 11.54 -1.89
N ASN A 254 25.67 10.91 -2.41
CA ASN A 254 27.02 11.50 -2.48
C ASN A 254 27.47 12.19 -1.16
N ASP A 255 27.16 11.61 0.00
CA ASP A 255 27.40 12.20 1.33
C ASP A 255 26.84 13.63 1.53
N GLN A 256 25.60 13.85 1.08
CA GLN A 256 24.73 14.99 1.40
C GLN A 256 24.64 15.29 2.92
N PRO A 257 24.15 16.49 3.34
CA PRO A 257 24.20 16.94 4.74
C PRO A 257 23.70 15.91 5.77
N SER A 258 24.30 15.95 6.97
CA SER A 258 24.11 14.99 8.07
C SER A 258 22.67 14.63 8.40
N LYS A 259 21.71 15.54 8.13
CA LYS A 259 20.28 15.28 8.32
C LYS A 259 19.77 14.07 7.53
N VAL A 260 20.24 13.85 6.30
CA VAL A 260 19.81 12.72 5.46
C VAL A 260 20.45 11.42 5.94
N THR A 261 21.74 11.47 6.26
CA THR A 261 22.46 10.35 6.88
C THR A 261 21.75 9.86 8.13
N ASN A 262 21.37 10.78 9.02
CA ASN A 262 20.61 10.45 10.24
C ASN A 262 19.24 9.83 9.92
N ALA A 263 18.63 10.20 8.79
CA ALA A 263 17.34 9.65 8.37
C ALA A 263 17.48 8.23 7.79
N ILE A 264 18.54 7.96 7.02
CA ILE A 264 18.90 6.60 6.55
C ILE A 264 19.19 5.70 7.76
N GLU A 265 19.99 6.18 8.70
CA GLU A 265 20.28 5.48 9.97
C GLU A 265 18.99 5.23 10.76
N GLY A 266 18.04 6.17 10.73
CA GLY A 266 16.70 5.99 11.32
C GLY A 266 15.91 4.83 10.70
N ILE A 267 15.96 4.67 9.36
CA ILE A 267 15.36 3.51 8.68
C ILE A 267 16.05 2.21 9.11
N VAL A 268 17.38 2.17 9.10
CA VAL A 268 18.18 1.00 9.52
C VAL A 268 17.85 0.62 10.97
N ALA A 269 17.82 1.60 11.88
CA ALA A 269 17.49 1.39 13.28
C ALA A 269 16.06 0.85 13.46
N ALA A 270 15.07 1.38 12.73
CA ALA A 270 13.69 0.89 12.78
C ALA A 270 13.59 -0.59 12.36
N VAL A 271 14.33 -1.00 11.32
CA VAL A 271 14.40 -2.41 10.89
C VAL A 271 15.04 -3.27 11.98
N LEU A 272 16.19 -2.87 12.52
CA LEU A 272 16.90 -3.63 13.55
C LEU A 272 16.08 -3.80 14.82
N VAL A 273 15.42 -2.73 15.30
CA VAL A 273 14.53 -2.78 16.46
C VAL A 273 13.37 -3.74 16.22
N THR A 274 12.77 -3.71 15.03
CA THR A 274 11.67 -4.61 14.67
C THR A 274 12.11 -6.08 14.67
N LEU A 275 13.30 -6.37 14.11
CA LEU A 275 13.87 -7.72 14.13
C LEU A 275 14.24 -8.17 15.56
N PHE A 276 14.73 -7.27 16.40
CA PHE A 276 15.11 -7.56 17.78
C PHE A 276 13.89 -7.82 18.68
N VAL A 277 12.85 -6.97 18.60
CA VAL A 277 11.58 -7.18 19.30
C VAL A 277 10.94 -8.52 18.88
N PHE A 278 11.05 -8.87 17.59
CA PHE A 278 10.62 -10.19 17.10
C PHE A 278 11.42 -11.33 17.74
N ALA A 279 12.75 -11.23 17.78
CA ALA A 279 13.60 -12.26 18.36
C ALA A 279 13.32 -12.49 19.86
N ILE A 280 13.17 -11.41 20.64
CA ILE A 280 12.82 -11.49 22.07
C ILE A 280 11.41 -12.07 22.25
N GLY A 281 10.43 -11.56 21.49
CA GLY A 281 9.05 -12.05 21.55
C GLY A 281 8.96 -13.54 21.23
N PHE A 282 9.73 -14.01 20.25
CA PHE A 282 9.86 -15.41 19.91
C PHE A 282 10.52 -16.23 21.03
N ALA A 283 11.66 -15.78 21.57
CA ALA A 283 12.38 -16.48 22.63
C ALA A 283 11.53 -16.63 23.91
N VAL A 284 10.89 -15.54 24.36
CA VAL A 284 9.99 -15.53 25.52
C VAL A 284 8.75 -16.37 25.25
N GLY A 285 8.17 -16.27 24.05
CA GLY A 285 7.01 -17.06 23.64
C GLY A 285 7.28 -18.57 23.61
N CYS A 286 8.44 -18.97 23.11
CA CYS A 286 8.91 -20.36 23.12
C CYS A 286 9.17 -20.85 24.55
N ALA A 287 9.83 -20.04 25.40
CA ALA A 287 10.13 -20.40 26.78
C ALA A 287 8.87 -20.57 27.65
N LEU A 288 7.82 -19.80 27.38
CA LEU A 288 6.56 -19.86 28.13
C LEU A 288 5.53 -20.84 27.54
N GLY A 289 5.90 -21.64 26.52
CA GLY A 289 5.04 -22.66 25.92
C GLY A 289 3.72 -22.14 25.32
N SER A 290 3.57 -20.83 25.20
CA SER A 290 2.31 -20.16 24.85
C SER A 290 2.25 -19.76 23.37
N TRP A 291 3.24 -20.16 22.58
CA TRP A 291 3.40 -19.68 21.21
C TRP A 291 2.88 -20.68 20.17
N SER A 292 1.78 -20.32 19.50
CA SER A 292 1.17 -21.09 18.41
C SER A 292 1.91 -20.96 17.06
N GLY A 293 3.25 -20.90 17.09
CA GLY A 293 4.14 -20.99 15.93
C GLY A 293 4.76 -19.67 15.44
N PRO A 294 6.01 -19.69 14.92
CA PRO A 294 6.81 -18.51 14.52
C PRO A 294 6.17 -17.60 13.44
N PHE A 295 5.10 -18.06 12.80
CA PHE A 295 4.53 -17.41 11.60
C PHE A 295 3.46 -16.33 11.88
N ALA A 296 2.94 -16.22 13.11
CA ALA A 296 1.91 -15.23 13.46
C ALA A 296 2.43 -13.77 13.53
N LEU A 297 3.75 -13.57 13.69
CA LEU A 297 4.35 -12.24 13.88
C LEU A 297 5.13 -11.74 12.65
N LEU A 298 5.67 -12.65 11.82
CA LEU A 298 6.14 -12.29 10.46
C LEU A 298 4.96 -11.96 9.52
N THR A 299 3.80 -12.59 9.73
CA THR A 299 2.55 -12.05 9.19
C THR A 299 2.21 -10.71 9.85
N GLY A 300 2.54 -10.45 11.11
CA GLY A 300 2.34 -9.15 11.77
C GLY A 300 2.97 -7.94 11.06
N ILE A 301 4.20 -8.07 10.53
CA ILE A 301 4.87 -7.03 9.73
C ILE A 301 4.14 -6.79 8.39
N SER A 302 3.38 -7.76 7.89
CA SER A 302 2.60 -7.69 6.63
C SER A 302 1.08 -7.59 6.81
N THR A 303 0.54 -7.75 8.02
CA THR A 303 -0.92 -7.88 8.29
C THR A 303 -1.42 -7.02 9.47
N GLY A 304 -0.55 -6.20 10.07
CA GLY A 304 -0.97 -5.12 10.97
C GLY A 304 -1.82 -5.56 12.16
N THR A 305 -1.40 -6.60 12.90
CA THR A 305 -2.10 -6.96 14.14
C THR A 305 -1.45 -6.31 15.35
N ALA A 306 -2.29 -5.73 16.22
CA ALA A 306 -1.98 -5.09 17.50
C ALA A 306 -1.33 -6.02 18.56
N ALA A 307 -0.78 -7.18 18.16
CA ALA A 307 -0.14 -8.13 19.05
C ALA A 307 1.24 -7.66 19.55
N ALA A 308 1.84 -6.66 18.90
CA ALA A 308 3.10 -6.05 19.35
C ALA A 308 2.93 -5.25 20.65
N VAL A 309 1.75 -4.67 20.88
CA VAL A 309 1.47 -3.85 22.10
C VAL A 309 1.09 -4.73 23.30
N THR A 310 0.47 -5.89 23.07
CA THR A 310 0.07 -6.78 24.17
C THR A 310 1.23 -7.56 24.80
N LEU A 311 2.39 -7.64 24.13
CA LEU A 311 3.62 -8.18 24.73
C LEU A 311 4.37 -7.14 25.58
N LEU A 312 4.08 -5.83 25.41
CA LEU A 312 4.71 -4.76 26.20
C LEU A 312 4.15 -4.65 27.64
N THR A 313 2.99 -5.24 27.93
CA THR A 313 2.37 -5.14 29.26
C THR A 313 2.56 -6.37 30.15
N VAL A 314 3.09 -7.50 29.64
CA VAL A 314 3.16 -8.75 30.42
C VAL A 314 4.58 -9.13 30.87
N SER A 315 5.65 -8.54 30.33
CA SER A 315 7.01 -8.82 30.82
C SER A 315 7.52 -7.72 31.77
N GLY A 316 7.11 -7.81 33.04
CA GLY A 316 7.62 -6.99 34.15
C GLY A 316 9.15 -7.03 34.39
N GLY A 317 9.93 -7.71 33.55
CA GLY A 317 11.40 -7.76 33.57
C GLY A 317 12.10 -6.92 32.49
N CYS A 318 11.41 -6.45 31.43
CA CYS A 318 12.04 -5.70 30.33
C CYS A 318 11.92 -4.17 30.46
N GLY A 319 11.30 -3.67 31.53
CA GLY A 319 11.13 -2.22 31.76
C GLY A 319 12.45 -1.45 31.92
N ALA A 320 13.52 -2.11 32.38
CA ALA A 320 14.82 -1.44 32.59
C ALA A 320 15.58 -1.16 31.28
N LEU A 321 15.45 -2.02 30.26
CA LEU A 321 16.14 -1.84 28.97
C LEU A 321 15.40 -0.84 28.06
N ILE A 322 14.07 -0.80 28.13
CA ILE A 322 13.27 0.20 27.41
C ILE A 322 13.31 1.56 28.14
N GLY A 323 13.42 1.56 29.48
CA GLY A 323 13.78 2.74 30.26
C GLY A 323 15.14 3.32 29.82
N GLY A 324 16.09 2.47 29.43
CA GLY A 324 17.32 2.88 28.75
C GLY A 324 17.06 3.52 27.38
N LEU A 325 16.33 2.85 26.48
CA LEU A 325 16.07 3.36 25.12
C LEU A 325 15.27 4.69 25.09
N THR A 326 14.40 4.91 26.09
CA THR A 326 13.65 6.16 26.25
C THR A 326 14.44 7.23 27.02
N ALA A 327 15.29 6.86 27.98
CA ALA A 327 16.17 7.79 28.70
C ALA A 327 17.42 8.20 27.89
N PHE A 328 17.85 7.42 26.90
CA PHE A 328 19.00 7.71 26.04
C PHE A 328 18.70 8.67 24.88
N GLY A 329 17.50 9.23 24.77
CA GLY A 329 17.24 10.32 23.83
C GLY A 329 17.29 9.92 22.34
N ILE A 330 17.10 8.64 22.02
CA ILE A 330 17.10 8.11 20.63
C ILE A 330 16.05 8.78 19.72
N PHE A 331 15.06 9.47 20.31
CA PHE A 331 14.04 10.24 19.58
C PHE A 331 14.08 11.76 19.82
N LYS A 332 15.11 12.29 20.51
CA LYS A 332 15.35 13.73 20.64
C LYS A 332 16.74 14.09 20.09
N GLU A 333 16.76 14.39 18.80
CA GLU A 333 17.91 14.92 18.03
C GLU A 333 19.17 14.02 17.92
N PRO A 334 19.97 14.18 16.85
CA PRO A 334 20.61 13.04 16.23
C PRO A 334 22.08 12.90 16.63
N SER A 335 22.44 11.72 17.10
CA SER A 335 23.76 11.12 16.83
C SER A 335 23.71 9.65 17.24
N VAL A 336 22.99 8.82 16.47
CA VAL A 336 23.17 7.37 16.59
C VAL A 336 24.34 7.00 15.70
N GLY A 337 25.54 7.43 16.10
CA GLY A 337 26.77 7.08 15.39
C GLY A 337 26.93 5.55 15.31
N SER A 338 27.65 5.10 14.29
CA SER A 338 28.02 3.70 13.99
C SER A 338 28.29 2.82 15.23
N ARG A 339 28.82 3.41 16.29
CA ARG A 339 29.09 2.77 17.58
C ARG A 339 27.86 2.17 18.26
N ALA A 340 26.69 2.83 18.22
CA ALA A 340 25.48 2.30 18.84
C ALA A 340 24.88 1.13 18.03
N ILE A 341 25.05 1.18 16.70
CA ILE A 341 24.67 0.10 15.78
C ILE A 341 25.62 -1.09 15.95
N ASP A 342 26.92 -0.85 16.08
CA ASP A 342 27.93 -1.88 16.37
C ASP A 342 27.72 -2.51 17.74
N GLU A 343 27.36 -1.73 18.76
CA GLU A 343 27.05 -2.24 20.11
C GLU A 343 25.76 -3.07 20.12
N LEU A 344 24.70 -2.65 19.41
CA LEU A 344 23.47 -3.43 19.23
C LEU A 344 23.72 -4.72 18.44
N THR A 345 24.51 -4.65 17.38
CA THR A 345 24.88 -5.81 16.55
C THR A 345 25.74 -6.78 17.37
N THR A 346 26.73 -6.28 18.12
CA THR A 346 27.60 -7.10 18.97
C THR A 346 26.82 -7.71 20.13
N ALA A 347 25.91 -6.97 20.77
CA ALA A 347 25.05 -7.48 21.83
C ALA A 347 24.07 -8.56 21.32
N ALA A 348 23.48 -8.35 20.14
CA ALA A 348 22.62 -9.34 19.50
C ALA A 348 23.40 -10.63 19.16
N THR A 349 24.60 -10.49 18.58
CA THR A 349 25.47 -11.61 18.20
C THR A 349 25.96 -12.38 19.43
N ASN A 350 26.33 -11.68 20.50
CA ASN A 350 26.77 -12.30 21.76
C ASN A 350 25.61 -12.99 22.51
N SER A 351 24.39 -12.44 22.46
CA SER A 351 23.22 -13.11 23.04
C SER A 351 22.84 -14.38 22.29
N LEU A 352 23.02 -14.40 20.95
CA LEU A 352 22.80 -15.59 20.12
C LEU A 352 23.84 -16.69 20.38
N ALA A 353 25.06 -16.31 20.75
CA ALA A 353 26.15 -17.24 21.06
C ALA A 353 26.13 -17.78 22.49
N ALA A 354 25.37 -17.14 23.40
CA ALA A 354 25.25 -17.57 24.80
C ALA A 354 24.21 -18.68 25.03
N ASP A 355 23.35 -18.94 24.03
CA ASP A 355 22.29 -19.97 24.06
C ASP A 355 22.59 -21.19 23.14
N ILE A 356 23.86 -21.41 22.77
CA ILE A 356 24.40 -22.69 22.25
C ILE A 356 25.34 -23.24 23.31
#